data_AF-A0A2T4S5J0-F1
#
_entry.id   AF-A0A2T4S5J0-F1
#
_cell.length_a   1.000
_cell.length_b   1.000
_cell.length_c   1.000
_cell.angle_alpha   90.00
_cell.angle_beta   90.00
_cell.angle_gamma   90.00
#
_symmetry.space_group_name_H-M   'P 1'
#
loop_
_entity.id
_entity.type
_entity.pdbx_description
1 polymer ?
#
loop_
_entity_poly.entity_id
_entity_poly.type
_entity_poly.pdbx_seq_one_letter_code
_entity_poly.pdbx_strand_id
1 'polypeptide(L)' 'MPKITMIEVQKKNKERFNLYLDGAFEMGIDMDTLVHFNLKKGDVLTAEDMMHIQKYEHYRLGVHYAVQYLSYRKRTEQE' A
#
# COMPACT_ATOMS: atom_id res chain seq x y z
N MET A 1 -10.01 17.68 4.77
CA MET A 1 -9.76 16.23 4.73
C MET A 1 -9.59 15.87 3.27
N PRO A 2 -8.44 15.30 2.88
CA PRO A 2 -8.19 14.95 1.49
C PRO A 2 -9.15 13.88 0.97
N LYS A 3 -9.53 13.97 -0.31
CA LYS A 3 -10.44 13.02 -0.95
C LYS A 3 -9.72 12.17 -1.99
N ILE A 4 -10.00 10.87 -2.01
CA ILE A 4 -9.50 9.96 -3.05
C ILE A 4 -10.10 10.34 -4.40
N THR A 5 -9.28 10.93 -5.27
CA THR A 5 -9.70 11.34 -6.61
C THR A 5 -9.45 10.25 -7.64
N MET A 6 -8.41 9.44 -7.44
CA MET A 6 -8.01 8.43 -8.41
C MET A 6 -7.20 7.31 -7.75
N ILE A 7 -7.41 6.09 -8.24
CA ILE A 7 -6.63 4.90 -7.89
C ILE A 7 -6.26 4.22 -9.21
N GLU A 8 -4.98 4.09 -9.51
CA GLU A 8 -4.49 3.50 -10.76
C GLU A 8 -3.54 2.34 -10.51
N VAL A 9 -3.62 1.29 -11.31
CA VAL A 9 -2.66 0.18 -11.28
C VAL A 9 -1.29 0.68 -11.74
N GLN A 10 -0.22 0.30 -11.05
CA GLN A 10 1.14 0.68 -11.44
C GLN A 10 1.57 -0.02 -12.75
N LYS A 11 2.32 0.70 -13.59
CA LYS A 11 2.75 0.20 -14.91
C LYS A 11 3.58 -1.09 -14.85
N LYS A 12 4.44 -1.23 -13.83
CA LYS A 12 5.39 -2.35 -13.70
C LYS A 12 4.90 -3.48 -12.80
N ASN A 13 4.02 -3.17 -11.84
CA ASN A 13 3.53 -4.13 -10.87
C ASN A 13 2.00 -4.03 -10.77
N LYS A 14 1.30 -5.09 -11.20
CA LYS A 14 -0.16 -5.14 -11.23
C LYS A 14 -0.79 -5.31 -9.84
N GLU A 15 0.01 -5.66 -8.84
CA GLU A 15 -0.42 -5.82 -7.44
C GLU A 15 -0.26 -4.53 -6.65
N ARG A 16 0.30 -3.46 -7.24
CA ARG A 16 0.44 -2.15 -6.61
C ARG A 16 -0.39 -1.09 -7.32
N PHE A 17 -0.87 -0.13 -6.53
CA PHE A 17 -1.76 0.93 -6.97
C PHE A 17 -1.21 2.30 -6.55
N ASN A 18 -1.33 3.30 -7.41
CA ASN A 18 -1.07 4.69 -7.09
C ASN A 18 -2.35 5.32 -6.52
N LEU A 19 -2.24 5.87 -5.32
CA LEU A 19 -3.30 6.61 -4.66
C LEU A 19 -3.13 8.10 -4.91
N TYR A 20 -4.19 8.75 -5.41
CA TYR A 20 -4.24 10.19 -5.61
C TYR A 20 -5.28 10.80 -4.69
N LEU A 21 -4.85 11.81 -3.92
CA LEU A 21 -5.73 12.64 -3.10
C LEU A 21 -5.82 14.04 -3.68
N ASP A 22 -7.03 14.55 -3.86
CA ASP A 22 -7.30 15.88 -4.41
C ASP A 22 -6.55 16.18 -5.73
N GLY A 23 -6.29 15.16 -6.54
CA GLY A 23 -5.57 15.24 -7.81
C GLY A 23 -4.04 15.15 -7.70
N ALA A 24 -3.48 15.16 -6.49
CA ALA A 24 -2.06 14.96 -6.25
C ALA A 24 -1.75 13.49 -5.98
N PHE A 25 -0.59 13.01 -6.47
CA PHE A 25 -0.08 11.69 -6.09
C PHE A 25 0.38 11.73 -4.64
N GLU A 26 -0.14 10.82 -3.83
CA GLU A 26 0.23 10.74 -2.41
C GLU A 26 1.14 9.56 -2.12
N MET A 27 0.71 8.34 -2.48
CA MET A 27 1.50 7.14 -2.20
C MET A 27 1.13 5.96 -3.09
N GLY A 28 2.04 5.00 -3.20
CA GLY A 28 1.76 3.70 -3.81
C GLY A 28 1.40 2.67 -2.74
N ILE A 29 0.25 2.01 -2.87
CA ILE A 29 -0.25 0.98 -1.94
C ILE A 29 -0.32 -0.39 -2.58
N ASP A 30 -0.15 -1.43 -1.76
CA ASP A 30 -0.34 -2.83 -2.12
C ASP A 30 -1.85 -3.17 -2.28
N MET A 31 -2.15 -4.19 -3.08
CA MET A 31 -3.53 -4.67 -3.26
C MET A 31 -4.19 -5.03 -1.93
N ASP A 32 -3.46 -5.70 -1.04
CA ASP A 32 -3.98 -6.07 0.26
C ASP A 32 -4.23 -4.84 1.16
N THR A 33 -3.42 -3.78 1.05
CA THR A 33 -3.67 -2.51 1.75
C THR A 33 -4.97 -1.87 1.25
N LEU A 34 -5.18 -1.83 -0.07
CA LEU A 34 -6.40 -1.30 -0.66
C LEU A 34 -7.65 -2.05 -0.18
N VAL A 35 -7.58 -3.38 -0.13
CA VAL A 35 -8.69 -4.23 0.31
C VAL A 35 -8.92 -4.12 1.82
N HIS A 36 -7.85 -4.13 2.63
CA HIS A 36 -7.93 -4.07 4.09
C HIS A 36 -8.64 -2.81 4.59
N PHE A 37 -8.33 -1.66 4.01
CA PHE A 37 -9.00 -0.39 4.34
C PHE A 37 -10.21 -0.09 3.44
N ASN A 38 -10.55 -1.00 2.51
CA ASN A 38 -11.68 -0.86 1.59
C ASN A 38 -11.68 0.50 0.84
N LEU A 39 -10.51 0.95 0.41
CA LEU A 39 -10.31 2.28 -0.19
C LEU A 39 -10.99 2.39 -1.55
N LYS A 40 -11.80 3.43 -1.74
CA LYS A 40 -12.55 3.68 -2.96
C LYS A 40 -12.43 5.13 -3.40
N LYS A 41 -12.53 5.34 -4.71
CA LYS A 41 -12.64 6.69 -5.27
C LYS A 41 -13.85 7.39 -4.65
N GLY A 42 -13.63 8.57 -4.10
CA GLY A 42 -14.65 9.35 -3.42
C GLY A 42 -14.52 9.38 -1.89
N ASP A 43 -13.74 8.48 -1.30
CA ASP A 43 -13.56 8.44 0.14
C ASP A 43 -12.79 9.67 0.63
N VAL A 44 -13.14 10.11 1.83
CA VAL A 44 -12.50 11.23 2.51
C VAL A 44 -11.67 10.65 3.64
N LEU A 45 -10.37 10.93 3.65
CA LEU A 45 -9.44 10.38 4.63
C LEU A 45 -9.09 11.45 5.66
N THR A 46 -9.09 11.05 6.93
CA THR A 46 -8.53 11.87 8.01
C THR A 46 -7.01 11.67 8.08
N ALA A 47 -6.33 12.54 8.85
CA ALA A 47 -4.90 12.35 9.11
C ALA A 47 -4.62 11.04 9.86
N GLU A 48 -5.54 10.62 10.72
CA GLU A 48 -5.46 9.36 11.47
C GLU A 48 -5.60 8.16 10.53
N ASP A 49 -6.57 8.18 9.61
CA ASP A 49 -6.74 7.13 8.60
C ASP A 49 -5.48 6.98 7.75
N MET A 50 -4.92 8.10 7.28
CA MET A 50 -3.68 8.10 6.50
C MET A 50 -2.50 7.51 7.28
N MET A 51 -2.39 7.82 8.58
CA MET A 51 -1.36 7.24 9.43
C MET A 51 -1.51 5.71 9.55
N HIS A 52 -2.74 5.22 9.72
CA HIS A 52 -3.02 3.78 9.78
C HIS A 52 -2.73 3.08 8.46
N ILE A 53 -3.14 3.66 7.34
CA ILE A 53 -2.88 3.14 5.99
C ILE A 53 -1.37 3.06 5.73
N GLN A 54 -0.62 4.14 6.01
CA GLN A 54 0.83 4.16 5.82
C GLN A 54 1.52 3.09 6.68
N LYS A 55 1.14 2.98 7.96
CA LYS A 55 1.72 1.98 8.86
C LYS A 55 1.51 0.55 8.34
N TYR A 56 0.30 0.23 7.88
CA TYR A 56 -0.01 -1.08 7.33
C TYR A 56 0.70 -1.33 6.00
N GLU A 57 0.78 -0.33 5.12
CA GLU A 57 1.53 -0.44 3.85
C GLU A 57 3.02 -0.73 4.10
N HIS A 58 3.64 -0.06 5.08
CA HIS A 58 5.02 -0.34 5.46
C HIS A 58 5.21 -1.77 5.98
N TYR A 59 4.26 -2.27 6.79
CA TYR A 59 4.26 -3.65 7.24
C TYR A 59 4.15 -4.63 6.05
N ARG A 60 3.22 -4.37 5.13
CA ARG A 60 3.02 -5.18 3.91
C ARG A 60 4.26 -5.20 3.03
N LEU A 61 4.92 -4.07 2.86
CA LEU A 61 6.17 -3.98 2.13
C LEU A 61 7.28 -4.82 2.80
N GLY A 62 7.37 -4.77 4.13
CA GLY A 62 8.30 -5.60 4.90
C GLY A 62 8.03 -7.10 4.72
N VAL A 63 6.77 -7.52 4.77
CA VAL A 63 6.37 -8.91 4.50
C VAL A 63 6.74 -9.32 3.08
N HIS A 64 6.48 -8.47 2.08
CA HIS A 64 6.84 -8.76 0.69
C HIS A 64 8.34 -8.96 0.53
N TYR A 65 9.16 -8.09 1.13
CA TYR A 65 10.61 -8.25 1.13
C TYR A 65 11.07 -9.53 1.85
N ALA A 66 10.47 -9.86 2.99
CA ALA A 66 10.79 -11.08 3.72
C ALA A 66 10.46 -12.33 2.87
N VAL A 67 9.29 -12.37 2.24
CA VAL A 67 8.88 -13.48 1.36
C VAL A 67 9.83 -13.61 0.17
N GLN A 68 10.16 -12.50 -0.49
CA GLN A 68 11.14 -12.50 -1.58
C GLN A 68 12.51 -13.00 -1.10
N TYR A 69 12.99 -12.52 0.05
CA TYR A 69 14.27 -12.92 0.62
C TYR A 69 14.33 -14.42 0.96
N LEU A 70 13.24 -14.97 1.51
CA LEU A 70 13.10 -16.40 1.82
C LEU A 70 12.95 -17.27 0.56
N SER A 71 12.44 -16.72 -0.54
CA SER A 71 12.25 -17.47 -1.78
C SER A 71 13.56 -17.95 -2.43
N TYR A 72 14.69 -17.28 -2.16
CA TYR A 72 15.97 -17.61 -2.77
C TYR A 72 16.63 -18.88 -2.19
N ARG A 73 16.53 -19.08 -0.86
CA ARG A 73 17.08 -20.25 -0.14
C ARG A 73 16.51 -20.32 1.27
N LYS A 74 16.64 -21.49 1.91
CA LYS A 74 16.37 -21.64 3.35
C LYS A 74 17.22 -20.67 4.17
N ARG A 75 16.61 -20.05 5.17
CA ARG A 75 17.22 -19.09 6.10
C ARG A 75 17.01 -19.55 7.54
N THR A 76 17.85 -19.07 8.43
CA THR A 76 17.65 -19.17 9.88
C THR A 76 16.78 -18.02 10.39
N GLU A 77 16.25 -18.11 11.60
CA GLU A 77 15.41 -17.05 12.20
C GLU A 77 16.18 -15.74 12.46
N GLN A 78 17.50 -15.83 12.67
CA GLN A 78 18.34 -14.67 12.94
C GLN A 78 18.75 -13.90 11.66
N GLU A 79 18.62 -14.51 10.48
CA GLU A 79 18.90 -13.90 9.17
C GLU A 79 17.67 -13.16 8.60
#